data_AF-A0A3D1BV46-F1
#
_entry.id   AF-A0A3D1BV46-F1
#
_cell.length_a   1.000
_cell.length_b   1.000
_cell.length_c   1.000
_cell.angle_alpha   90.00
_cell.angle_beta   90.00
_cell.angle_gamma   90.00
#
_symmetry.space_group_name_H-M   'P 1'
#
loop_
_entity.id
_entity.type
_entity.pdbx_description
1 polymer ?
#
loop_
_entity_poly.entity_id
_entity_poly.type
_entity_poly.pdbx_seq_one_letter_code
_entity_poly.pdbx_strand_id
1 'polypeptide(L)'
;MDMFRSSPLLVSFTLIISFHGILLLSCHKEEYSEFSPDFSYELSEEDPNVVRFVNTSTGDQAFMQWNFGNGDHTDKQPANRLTYSVFYPLKGEYQVILTVWGKSGNESDKKSVTKTVAVEYSAPEPDFEYEIIPGSPNLLKLTDVSAGDYDSITWRYPGREFIGVPGEERVIYLAMGGKYD
;
A
#
# COMPACT_ATOMS: atom_id res chain seq x y z
N MET A 1 -16.26 -93.25 -44.34
CA MET A 1 -15.51 -93.46 -43.07
C MET A 1 -14.12 -92.96 -43.36
N ASP A 2 -13.94 -91.68 -43.03
CA ASP A 2 -12.97 -90.80 -43.67
C ASP A 2 -11.51 -91.05 -43.30
N MET A 3 -10.68 -90.65 -44.26
CA MET A 3 -9.27 -90.93 -44.38
C MET A 3 -8.41 -90.03 -43.49
N PHE A 4 -7.40 -90.67 -42.89
CA PHE A 4 -6.02 -90.21 -42.73
C PHE A 4 -5.68 -88.71 -42.67
N ARG A 5 -5.18 -88.34 -41.47
CA ARG A 5 -3.85 -87.78 -41.19
C ARG A 5 -3.42 -86.45 -41.85
N SER A 6 -3.20 -85.47 -40.96
CA SER A 6 -1.98 -84.67 -40.83
C SER A 6 -1.55 -83.81 -42.03
N SER A 7 -1.84 -82.51 -41.97
CA SER A 7 -1.21 -81.47 -42.80
C SER A 7 -0.23 -80.61 -41.97
N PRO A 8 0.84 -80.05 -42.58
CA PRO A 8 2.01 -79.54 -41.86
C PRO A 8 2.17 -78.01 -41.85
N LEU A 9 2.99 -77.57 -40.89
CA LEU A 9 3.92 -76.41 -40.89
C LEU A 9 3.39 -74.97 -41.04
N LEU A 10 3.27 -74.34 -39.86
CA LEU A 10 3.93 -73.08 -39.44
C LEU A 10 4.39 -72.10 -40.55
N VAL A 11 3.63 -71.01 -40.71
CA VAL A 11 4.17 -69.72 -41.17
C VAL A 11 3.77 -68.68 -40.12
N SER A 12 4.77 -68.23 -39.37
CA SER A 12 4.69 -67.16 -38.38
C SER A 12 4.44 -65.83 -39.10
N PHE A 13 3.32 -65.18 -38.81
CA PHE A 13 3.08 -63.78 -39.16
C PHE A 13 3.03 -62.97 -37.87
N THR A 14 4.12 -62.27 -37.58
CA THR A 14 4.15 -61.19 -36.60
C THR A 14 3.33 -60.02 -37.14
N LEU A 15 2.13 -59.78 -36.57
CA LEU A 15 1.37 -58.56 -36.83
C LEU A 15 1.52 -57.63 -35.62
N ILE A 16 2.17 -56.50 -35.89
CA ILE A 16 2.61 -55.46 -34.98
C ILE A 16 1.40 -54.85 -34.25
N ILE A 17 1.48 -54.78 -32.92
CA ILE A 17 0.57 -53.99 -32.08
C ILE A 17 0.73 -52.54 -32.51
N SER A 18 -0.19 -52.08 -33.34
CA SER A 18 -0.34 -50.67 -33.65
C SER A 18 -0.91 -49.98 -32.40
N PHE A 19 0.01 -49.67 -31.47
CA PHE A 19 -0.21 -48.70 -30.42
C PHE A 19 -0.35 -47.35 -31.14
N HIS A 20 -1.54 -47.08 -31.65
CA HIS A 20 -1.95 -45.70 -31.85
C HIS A 20 -1.96 -45.11 -30.47
N GLY A 21 -0.80 -44.57 -30.08
CA GLY A 21 -0.70 -43.49 -29.13
C GLY A 21 -1.58 -42.39 -29.67
N ILE A 22 -2.87 -42.49 -29.36
CA ILE A 22 -3.74 -41.34 -29.27
C ILE A 22 -3.10 -40.57 -28.14
N LEU A 23 -2.18 -39.68 -28.54
CA LEU A 23 -1.76 -38.54 -27.77
C LEU A 23 -3.08 -37.81 -27.50
N LEU A 24 -3.75 -38.17 -26.41
CA LEU A 24 -4.74 -37.30 -25.83
C LEU A 24 -3.93 -36.06 -25.50
N LEU A 25 -3.97 -35.08 -26.41
CA LEU A 25 -3.90 -33.68 -26.05
C LEU A 25 -5.02 -33.51 -25.04
N SER A 26 -4.71 -33.85 -23.79
CA SER A 26 -5.39 -33.32 -22.64
C SER A 26 -5.24 -31.83 -22.84
N CYS A 27 -6.30 -31.21 -23.35
CA CYS A 27 -6.51 -29.79 -23.20
C CYS A 27 -6.60 -29.62 -21.69
N HIS A 28 -5.46 -29.45 -21.04
CA HIS A 28 -5.41 -29.08 -19.64
C HIS A 28 -5.97 -27.67 -19.66
N LYS A 29 -7.27 -27.57 -19.41
CA LYS A 29 -7.90 -26.32 -19.05
C LYS A 29 -7.13 -25.93 -17.79
N GLU A 30 -6.21 -24.99 -17.93
CA GLU A 30 -5.59 -24.30 -16.80
C GLU A 30 -6.76 -23.93 -15.90
N GLU A 31 -6.84 -24.58 -14.74
CA GLU A 31 -7.90 -24.35 -13.78
C GLU A 31 -7.64 -22.92 -13.27
N TYR A 32 -8.37 -21.96 -13.85
CA TYR A 32 -8.29 -20.56 -13.46
C TYR A 32 -8.64 -20.49 -11.99
N SER A 33 -7.61 -20.35 -11.16
CA SER A 33 -7.81 -20.13 -9.73
C SER A 33 -8.61 -18.86 -9.56
N GLU A 34 -9.73 -18.98 -8.87
CA GLU A 34 -10.46 -17.82 -8.40
C GLU A 34 -9.69 -17.12 -7.29
N PHE A 35 -9.70 -15.79 -7.31
CA PHE A 35 -9.23 -14.95 -6.22
C PHE A 35 -10.24 -13.83 -5.96
N SER A 36 -10.28 -13.36 -4.72
CA SER A 36 -11.18 -12.31 -4.25
C SER A 36 -10.36 -11.21 -3.58
N PRO A 37 -10.17 -10.05 -4.23
CA PRO A 37 -9.49 -8.92 -3.63
C PRO A 37 -10.27 -8.39 -2.42
N ASP A 38 -9.58 -8.20 -1.31
CA ASP A 38 -10.09 -7.48 -0.15
C ASP A 38 -8.92 -6.88 0.66
N PHE A 39 -9.22 -5.88 1.48
CA PHE A 39 -8.26 -5.36 2.44
C PHE A 39 -8.93 -4.75 3.67
N SER A 40 -8.24 -4.76 4.79
CA SER A 40 -8.60 -3.95 5.96
C SER A 40 -7.67 -2.75 6.08
N TYR A 41 -8.11 -1.73 6.82
CA TYR A 41 -7.26 -0.61 7.20
C TYR A 41 -7.59 -0.15 8.62
N GLU A 42 -6.62 0.49 9.26
CA GLU A 42 -6.77 1.14 10.56
C GLU A 42 -5.90 2.40 10.63
N LEU A 43 -6.37 3.41 11.36
CA LEU A 43 -5.56 4.58 11.70
C LEU A 43 -4.55 4.20 12.79
N SER A 44 -3.34 4.73 12.71
CA SER A 44 -2.33 4.52 13.75
C SER A 44 -2.71 5.26 15.04
N GLU A 45 -2.51 4.61 16.18
CA GLU A 45 -2.71 5.24 17.50
C GLU A 45 -1.62 6.27 17.82
N GLU A 46 -0.43 6.14 17.21
CA GLU A 46 0.69 7.07 17.41
C GLU A 46 0.56 8.33 16.57
N ASP A 47 -0.08 8.24 15.40
CA ASP A 47 -0.26 9.34 14.46
C ASP A 47 -1.57 9.13 13.67
N PRO A 48 -2.64 9.92 13.93
CA PRO A 48 -3.92 9.75 13.26
C PRO A 48 -3.88 10.07 11.76
N ASN A 49 -2.79 10.64 11.24
CA ASN A 49 -2.56 10.85 9.81
C ASN A 49 -1.88 9.66 9.13
N VAL A 50 -1.48 8.63 9.88
CA VAL A 50 -0.91 7.39 9.33
C VAL A 50 -1.98 6.30 9.29
N VAL A 51 -2.22 5.74 8.10
CA VAL A 51 -3.14 4.61 7.90
C VAL A 51 -2.34 3.36 7.58
N ARG A 52 -2.62 2.26 8.31
CA ARG A 52 -2.08 0.94 8.03
C ARG A 52 -3.07 0.13 7.21
N PHE A 53 -2.68 -0.24 5.99
CA PHE A 53 -3.42 -1.12 5.09
C PHE A 53 -2.91 -2.55 5.19
N VAL A 54 -3.84 -3.52 5.21
CA VAL A 54 -3.53 -4.95 5.20
C VAL A 54 -4.30 -5.63 4.09
N ASN A 55 -3.60 -6.24 3.14
CA ASN A 55 -4.18 -7.09 2.12
C ASN A 55 -4.80 -8.35 2.78
N THR A 56 -6.11 -8.50 2.68
CA THR A 56 -6.89 -9.65 3.20
C THR A 56 -7.52 -10.47 2.07
N SER A 57 -7.04 -10.28 0.86
CA SER A 57 -7.49 -10.99 -0.34
C SER A 57 -7.27 -12.50 -0.21
N THR A 58 -8.16 -13.28 -0.82
CA THR A 58 -8.17 -14.75 -0.74
C THR A 58 -8.04 -15.38 -2.14
N GLY A 59 -7.72 -16.68 -2.18
CA GLY A 59 -7.49 -17.44 -3.42
C GLY A 59 -6.06 -17.31 -3.99
N ASP A 60 -5.80 -17.80 -5.21
CA ASP A 60 -4.45 -17.81 -5.77
C ASP A 60 -4.06 -16.48 -6.44
N GLN A 61 -3.86 -15.47 -5.60
CA GLN A 61 -3.23 -14.21 -6.01
C GLN A 61 -1.70 -14.36 -6.13
N ALA A 62 -1.12 -13.79 -7.18
CA ALA A 62 0.33 -13.76 -7.37
C ALA A 62 0.90 -12.35 -7.20
N PHE A 63 0.18 -11.34 -7.67
CA PHE A 63 0.64 -9.95 -7.64
C PHE A 63 -0.42 -9.02 -7.11
N MET A 64 0.01 -7.87 -6.63
CA MET A 64 -0.86 -6.80 -6.19
C MET A 64 -0.25 -5.43 -6.45
N GLN A 65 -1.09 -4.42 -6.40
CA GLN A 65 -0.74 -3.02 -6.55
C GLN A 65 -1.72 -2.18 -5.74
N TRP A 66 -1.20 -1.20 -5.02
CA TRP A 66 -1.99 -0.23 -4.29
C TRP A 66 -2.02 1.10 -4.99
N ASN A 67 -3.18 1.75 -5.01
CA ASN A 67 -3.33 3.19 -5.16
C ASN A 67 -3.98 3.70 -3.87
N PHE A 68 -3.30 4.60 -3.17
CA PHE A 68 -3.71 5.07 -1.86
C PHE A 68 -4.62 6.30 -1.91
N GLY A 69 -4.96 6.80 -3.11
CA GLY A 69 -5.89 7.91 -3.30
C GLY A 69 -5.33 9.29 -2.94
N ASN A 70 -4.14 9.38 -2.32
CA ASN A 70 -3.41 10.62 -2.04
C ASN A 70 -2.36 10.97 -3.11
N GLY A 71 -2.30 10.21 -4.21
CA GLY A 71 -1.27 10.31 -5.25
C GLY A 71 -0.17 9.24 -5.13
N ASP A 72 0.00 8.66 -3.94
CA ASP A 72 0.93 7.56 -3.72
C ASP A 72 0.34 6.24 -4.22
N HIS A 73 1.23 5.39 -4.72
CA HIS A 73 0.91 4.05 -5.19
C HIS A 73 2.13 3.16 -5.06
N THR A 74 1.92 1.86 -5.16
CA THR A 74 3.02 0.91 -5.34
C THR A 74 3.17 0.56 -6.81
N ASP A 75 4.35 0.05 -7.18
CA ASP A 75 4.45 -0.76 -8.38
C ASP A 75 3.69 -2.08 -8.19
N LYS A 76 3.43 -2.76 -9.31
CA LYS A 76 2.96 -4.15 -9.29
C LYS A 76 4.06 -5.03 -8.70
N GLN A 77 3.74 -5.75 -7.64
CA GLN A 77 4.71 -6.55 -6.89
C GLN A 77 4.08 -7.87 -6.42
N PRO A 78 4.88 -8.88 -6.02
CA PRO A 78 4.36 -10.11 -5.45
C PRO A 78 3.46 -9.84 -4.25
N ALA A 79 2.38 -10.61 -4.10
CA ALA A 79 1.42 -10.47 -3.00
C ALA A 79 1.95 -10.97 -1.63
N ASN A 80 3.28 -11.09 -1.45
CA ASN A 80 3.91 -11.57 -0.22
C ASN A 80 4.02 -10.51 0.88
N ARG A 81 4.04 -9.22 0.51
CA ARG A 81 4.01 -8.11 1.46
C ARG A 81 2.57 -7.69 1.71
N LEU A 82 1.99 -8.12 2.83
CA LEU A 82 0.56 -7.85 3.07
C LEU A 82 0.27 -6.46 3.64
N THR A 83 1.27 -5.74 4.16
CA THR A 83 1.03 -4.50 4.94
C THR A 83 1.77 -3.27 4.40
N TYR A 84 1.08 -2.13 4.39
CA TYR A 84 1.60 -0.80 4.06
C TYR A 84 1.15 0.22 5.10
N SER A 85 2.03 1.16 5.44
CA SER A 85 1.68 2.36 6.21
C SER A 85 1.85 3.56 5.29
N VAL A 86 0.84 4.41 5.23
CA VAL A 86 0.79 5.58 4.35
C VAL A 86 0.38 6.80 5.16
N PHE A 87 1.06 7.91 4.92
CA PHE A 87 0.81 9.18 5.59
C PHE A 87 -0.08 10.07 4.72
N TYR A 88 -1.12 10.63 5.33
CA TYR A 88 -2.10 11.52 4.70
C TYR A 88 -2.01 12.90 5.38
N PRO A 89 -1.27 13.86 4.79
CA PRO A 89 -1.00 15.14 5.44
C PRO A 89 -2.23 16.05 5.57
N LEU A 90 -3.28 15.81 4.79
CA LEU A 90 -4.46 16.65 4.74
C LEU A 90 -5.69 15.85 5.19
N LYS A 91 -6.61 16.51 5.88
CA LYS A 91 -7.92 15.92 6.14
C LYS A 91 -8.69 15.69 4.83
N GLY A 92 -9.45 14.61 4.77
CA GLY A 92 -10.28 14.30 3.63
C GLY A 92 -10.66 12.82 3.51
N GLU A 93 -11.43 12.54 2.47
CA GLU A 93 -11.81 11.18 2.07
C GLU A 93 -10.93 10.71 0.89
N TYR A 94 -10.29 9.57 1.07
CA TYR A 94 -9.38 8.98 0.09
C TYR A 94 -9.95 7.68 -0.45
N GLN A 95 -10.08 7.57 -1.78
CA GLN A 95 -10.48 6.33 -2.44
C GLN A 95 -9.27 5.42 -2.63
N VAL A 96 -9.11 4.45 -1.72
CA VAL A 96 -8.00 3.49 -1.76
C VAL A 96 -8.41 2.28 -2.61
N ILE A 97 -7.55 1.91 -3.55
CA ILE A 97 -7.77 0.81 -4.49
C ILE A 97 -6.66 -0.22 -4.33
N LEU A 98 -7.05 -1.46 -4.05
CA LEU A 98 -6.17 -2.62 -4.16
C LEU A 98 -6.51 -3.36 -5.45
N THR A 99 -5.54 -3.45 -6.35
CA THR A 99 -5.61 -4.30 -7.55
C THR A 99 -4.82 -5.57 -7.29
N VAL A 100 -5.42 -6.73 -7.58
CA VAL A 100 -4.80 -8.05 -7.43
C VAL A 100 -4.84 -8.77 -8.76
N TRP A 101 -3.75 -9.47 -9.08
CA TRP A 101 -3.65 -10.35 -10.24
C TRP A 101 -3.58 -11.80 -9.78
N GLY A 102 -4.30 -12.67 -10.51
CA GLY A 102 -4.21 -14.12 -10.33
C GLY A 102 -2.84 -14.68 -10.74
N LYS A 103 -2.69 -16.00 -10.65
CA LYS A 103 -1.46 -16.74 -10.98
C LYS A 103 -0.83 -16.37 -12.33
N SER A 104 -1.64 -16.05 -13.34
CA SER A 104 -1.13 -15.71 -14.67
C SER A 104 -0.37 -14.38 -14.68
N GLY A 105 -0.67 -13.49 -13.72
CA GLY A 105 -0.11 -12.14 -13.67
C GLY A 105 -0.53 -11.25 -14.85
N ASN A 106 -1.45 -11.68 -15.71
CA ASN A 106 -1.82 -10.95 -16.92
C ASN A 106 -2.89 -9.88 -16.64
N GLU A 107 -2.92 -8.81 -17.45
CA GLU A 107 -3.91 -7.73 -17.30
C GLU A 107 -5.36 -8.19 -17.47
N SER A 108 -5.58 -9.29 -18.19
CA SER A 108 -6.90 -9.93 -18.34
C SER A 108 -7.35 -10.70 -17.09
N ASP A 109 -6.45 -10.92 -16.13
CA ASP A 109 -6.65 -11.74 -14.93
C ASP A 109 -6.39 -10.91 -13.66
N LYS A 110 -7.02 -9.74 -13.60
CA LYS A 110 -6.97 -8.85 -12.45
C LYS A 110 -8.36 -8.44 -11.97
N LYS A 111 -8.49 -8.23 -10.67
CA LYS A 111 -9.69 -7.69 -10.02
C LYS A 111 -9.26 -6.58 -9.07
N SER A 112 -10.15 -5.64 -8.81
CA SER A 112 -9.89 -4.53 -7.88
C SER A 112 -10.98 -4.44 -6.83
N VAL A 113 -10.60 -3.95 -5.65
CA VAL A 113 -11.51 -3.55 -4.59
C VAL A 113 -11.19 -2.11 -4.19
N THR A 114 -12.23 -1.33 -3.87
CA THR A 114 -12.10 0.07 -3.45
C THR A 114 -12.76 0.25 -2.09
N LYS A 115 -12.08 0.95 -1.17
CA LYS A 115 -12.67 1.40 0.10
C LYS A 115 -12.32 2.87 0.32
N THR A 116 -13.26 3.61 0.91
CA THR A 116 -13.05 5.01 1.30
C THR A 116 -12.41 5.06 2.69
N VAL A 117 -11.30 5.77 2.81
CA VAL A 117 -10.62 6.05 4.08
C VAL A 117 -10.84 7.52 4.42
N ALA A 118 -11.38 7.79 5.60
CA ALA A 118 -11.54 9.14 6.13
C ALA A 118 -10.38 9.47 7.07
N VAL A 119 -9.72 10.59 6.80
CA VAL A 119 -8.70 11.19 7.67
C VAL A 119 -9.27 12.50 8.17
N GLU A 120 -9.43 12.61 9.48
CA GLU A 120 -10.18 13.70 10.11
C GLU A 120 -9.33 14.95 10.40
N TYR A 121 -8.01 14.80 10.41
CA TYR A 121 -7.05 15.84 10.79
C TYR A 121 -6.11 16.15 9.63
N SER A 122 -5.69 17.40 9.50
CA SER A 122 -4.52 17.77 8.73
C SER A 122 -3.31 17.78 9.63
N ALA A 123 -2.20 17.21 9.16
CA ALA A 123 -0.95 17.21 9.91
C ALA A 123 -0.51 18.64 10.23
N PRO A 124 0.07 18.89 11.42
CA PRO A 124 0.59 20.21 11.77
C PRO A 124 1.72 20.63 10.81
N GLU A 125 1.68 21.87 10.36
CA GLU A 125 2.74 22.53 9.59
C GLU A 125 3.24 23.73 10.42
N PRO A 126 4.29 23.54 11.25
CA PRO A 126 4.77 24.57 12.16
C PRO A 126 5.37 25.76 11.40
N ASP A 127 4.94 26.96 11.75
CA ASP A 127 5.49 28.20 11.19
C ASP A 127 5.30 29.38 12.17
N PHE A 128 6.16 30.40 12.06
CA PHE A 128 6.07 31.59 12.88
C PHE A 128 6.57 32.85 12.17
N GLU A 129 5.98 33.98 12.54
CA GLU A 129 6.49 35.30 12.21
C GLU A 129 7.14 35.94 13.43
N TYR A 130 8.01 36.93 13.20
CA TYR A 130 8.58 37.73 14.28
C TYR A 130 8.67 39.22 13.93
N GLU A 131 8.56 40.05 14.96
CA GLU A 131 8.76 41.49 14.89
C GLU A 131 9.70 41.95 16.01
N ILE A 132 10.73 42.73 15.68
CA ILE A 132 11.57 43.40 16.68
C ILE A 132 10.82 44.63 17.20
N ILE A 133 10.62 44.74 18.51
CA ILE A 133 9.86 45.84 19.10
C ILE A 133 10.62 47.16 18.92
N PRO A 134 10.04 48.17 18.23
CA PRO A 134 10.70 49.46 18.04
C PRO A 134 11.11 50.11 19.37
N GLY A 135 12.36 50.58 19.45
CA GLY A 135 12.92 51.16 20.68
C GLY A 135 13.29 50.15 21.77
N SER A 136 13.06 48.85 21.55
CA SER A 136 13.45 47.75 22.46
C SER A 136 14.08 46.60 21.66
N PRO A 137 15.30 46.75 21.13
CA PRO A 137 15.89 45.82 20.16
C PRO A 137 16.16 44.41 20.69
N ASN A 138 16.14 44.22 22.02
CA ASN A 138 16.30 42.91 22.66
C ASN A 138 14.95 42.21 22.90
N LEU A 139 13.83 42.85 22.56
CA LEU A 139 12.49 42.27 22.65
C LEU A 139 11.97 41.96 21.26
N LEU A 140 11.57 40.71 21.07
CA LEU A 140 10.90 40.26 19.86
C LEU A 140 9.50 39.81 20.22
N LYS A 141 8.54 40.12 19.36
CA LYS A 141 7.23 39.51 19.38
C LYS A 141 7.24 38.36 18.37
N LEU A 142 6.96 37.15 18.83
CA LEU A 142 6.72 35.98 17.99
C LEU A 142 5.22 35.81 17.79
N THR A 143 4.81 35.43 16.59
CA THR A 143 3.42 35.14 16.25
C THR A 143 3.36 33.76 15.63
N ASP A 144 2.54 32.89 16.19
CA ASP A 144 2.25 31.60 15.59
C ASP A 144 1.41 31.76 14.32
N VAL A 145 1.93 31.27 13.20
CA VAL A 145 1.21 31.21 11.91
C VAL A 145 1.14 29.78 11.38
N SER A 146 1.36 28.78 12.26
CA SER A 146 1.31 27.37 11.93
C SER A 146 -0.04 26.96 11.33
N ALA A 147 -0.01 26.05 10.36
CA ALA A 147 -1.19 25.47 9.72
C ALA A 147 -1.45 24.03 10.19
N GLY A 148 -2.55 23.44 9.74
CA GLY A 148 -2.98 22.09 10.14
C GLY A 148 -3.80 22.07 11.43
N ASP A 149 -4.08 20.87 11.93
CA ASP A 149 -4.83 20.65 13.19
C ASP A 149 -3.83 20.29 14.31
N TYR A 150 -3.76 21.11 15.35
CA TYR A 150 -2.87 20.92 16.51
C TYR A 150 -3.44 21.59 17.76
N ASP A 151 -3.13 21.04 18.93
CA ASP A 151 -3.66 21.53 20.22
C ASP A 151 -2.68 22.43 20.98
N SER A 152 -1.40 22.39 20.63
CA SER A 152 -0.36 23.14 21.33
C SER A 152 0.82 23.45 20.42
N ILE A 153 1.54 24.52 20.76
CA ILE A 153 2.83 24.86 20.16
C ILE A 153 3.88 24.92 21.25
N THR A 154 5.15 24.73 20.88
CA THR A 154 6.27 24.88 21.81
C THR A 154 7.26 25.89 21.26
N TRP A 155 7.36 27.05 21.91
CA TRP A 155 8.38 28.03 21.60
C TRP A 155 9.71 27.59 22.21
N ARG A 156 10.72 27.39 21.36
CA ARG A 156 12.10 27.16 21.77
C ARG A 156 12.95 28.33 21.36
N TYR A 157 13.67 28.89 22.31
CA TYR A 157 14.63 29.97 22.11
C TYR A 157 15.75 29.80 23.15
N PRO A 158 16.91 30.45 23.01
CA PRO A 158 18.12 30.08 23.75
C PRO A 158 17.91 29.86 25.25
N GLY A 159 18.05 28.60 25.68
CA GLY A 159 17.92 28.17 27.08
C GLY A 159 16.51 28.24 27.66
N ARG A 160 15.47 28.42 26.83
CA ARG A 160 14.08 28.50 27.27
C ARG A 160 13.16 27.69 26.38
N GLU A 161 12.15 27.11 27.02
CA GLU A 161 11.07 26.40 26.37
C GLU A 161 9.76 26.90 26.99
N PHE A 162 8.75 27.14 26.16
CA PHE A 162 7.43 27.52 26.63
C PHE A 162 6.35 26.84 25.78
N ILE A 163 5.38 26.20 26.44
CA ILE A 163 4.23 25.58 25.79
C ILE A 163 3.12 26.61 25.65
N GLY A 164 2.80 26.95 24.41
CA GLY A 164 1.77 27.90 24.03
C GLY A 164 0.52 27.25 23.47
N VAL A 165 -0.46 28.09 23.14
CA VAL A 165 -1.69 27.70 22.43
C VAL A 165 -1.63 28.13 20.96
N PRO A 166 -2.39 27.47 20.06
CA PRO A 166 -2.45 27.86 18.65
C PRO A 166 -2.80 29.34 18.43
N GLY A 167 -2.09 29.98 17.50
CA GLY A 167 -2.26 31.38 17.13
C GLY A 167 -1.83 32.38 18.20
N GLU A 168 -1.11 31.95 19.25
CA GLU A 168 -0.65 32.88 20.28
C GLU A 168 0.46 33.82 19.79
N GLU A 169 0.52 34.98 20.44
CA GLU A 169 1.63 35.91 20.32
C GLU A 169 2.46 35.89 21.61
N ARG A 170 3.78 35.98 21.48
CA ARG A 170 4.70 35.92 22.62
C ARG A 170 5.83 36.91 22.51
N VAL A 171 5.97 37.77 23.53
CA VAL A 171 7.15 38.63 23.66
C VAL A 171 8.27 37.87 24.36
N ILE A 172 9.42 37.75 23.69
CA ILE A 172 10.63 37.14 24.24
C ILE A 172 11.76 38.16 24.38
N TYR A 173 12.72 37.87 25.26
CA TYR A 173 13.93 38.66 25.44
C TYR A 173 15.16 37.88 24.99
N LEU A 174 15.92 38.45 24.05
CA LEU A 174 17.21 37.92 23.60
C LEU A 174 18.34 38.80 24.15
N ALA A 175 19.16 38.23 25.02
CA ALA A 175 20.19 38.97 25.75
C ALA A 175 21.41 39.36 24.90
N MET A 176 21.62 38.67 23.79
CA MET A 176 22.76 38.86 22.89
C MET A 176 22.24 39.11 21.48
N GLY A 177 23.01 39.83 20.67
CA GLY A 177 22.77 39.89 19.23
C GLY A 177 23.33 38.63 18.56
N GLY A 178 22.67 38.14 17.51
CA GLY A 178 23.12 36.96 16.79
C GLY A 178 22.10 36.43 15.80
N LYS A 179 22.44 35.32 15.15
CA LYS A 179 21.48 34.50 14.41
C LYS A 179 20.92 33.46 15.37
N TYR A 180 19.61 33.25 15.28
CA TYR A 180 18.87 32.27 16.05
C TYR A 180 18.13 31.39 15.04
N ASP A 181 18.22 30.09 15.23
CA ASP A 181 17.52 29.06 14.46
C ASP A 181 16.33 28.53 15.29
#